data_AF-A0A7W4BJ35-F1
#
_entry.id   AF-A0A7W4BJ35-F1
#
_cell.length_a   1.000
_cell.length_b   1.000
_cell.length_c   1.000
_cell.angle_alpha   90.00
_cell.angle_beta   90.00
_cell.angle_gamma   90.00
#
_symmetry.space_group_name_H-M   'P 1'
#
loop_
_entity.id
_entity.type
_entity.pdbx_description
1 polymer ?
#
loop_
_entity_poly.entity_id
_entity_poly.type
_entity_poly.pdbx_seq_one_letter_code
_entity_poly.pdbx_strand_id
1 'polypeptide(L)' 'MAKWILYHTDGCHLCEQAQSLITPLLGDDLLQLVDIMSDEELITEYQTSIPVLKSDQGPQLFWPFTAQDVRQFFTQTE' A
#
# COMPACT_ATOMS: atom_id res chain seq x y z
N MET A 1 10.79 11.13 5.05
CA MET A 1 9.50 11.37 4.36
C MET A 1 9.10 10.05 3.78
N ALA A 2 7.89 9.57 4.08
CA ALA A 2 7.45 8.27 3.59
C ALA A 2 7.44 8.27 2.06
N LYS A 3 8.19 7.34 1.45
CA LYS A 3 8.27 7.20 -0.01
C LYS A 3 7.10 6.39 -0.55
N TRP A 4 6.37 5.69 0.33
CA TRP A 4 5.31 4.77 -0.01
C TRP A 4 4.13 4.90 0.95
N ILE A 5 2.92 4.75 0.41
CA ILE A 5 1.66 4.84 1.14
C ILE A 5 0.89 3.54 0.89
N LEU A 6 0.53 2.82 1.94
CA LEU A 6 -0.39 1.69 1.86
C LEU A 6 -1.77 2.14 2.31
N TYR A 7 -2.70 2.23 1.36
CA TYR A 7 -4.11 2.43 1.63
C TYR A 7 -4.73 1.12 2.12
N HIS A 8 -5.26 1.15 3.34
CA HIS A 8 -5.84 -0.01 3.99
C HIS A 8 -7.08 0.39 4.79
N THR A 9 -7.75 -0.60 5.40
CA THR A 9 -8.76 -0.39 6.44
C THR A 9 -8.55 -1.42 7.53
N ASP A 10 -8.92 -1.09 8.77
CA ASP A 10 -8.94 -2.07 9.86
C ASP A 10 -9.94 -3.21 9.58
N GLY A 11 -9.64 -4.42 10.06
CA GLY A 11 -10.49 -5.60 9.88
C GLY A 11 -10.45 -6.23 8.48
N CYS A 12 -9.55 -5.78 7.60
CA CYS A 12 -9.41 -6.35 6.25
C CYS A 12 -8.27 -7.38 6.18
N HIS A 13 -8.62 -8.65 6.04
CA HIS A 13 -7.65 -9.74 5.96
C HIS A 13 -6.68 -9.62 4.77
N LEU A 14 -7.14 -9.04 3.65
CA LEU A 14 -6.27 -8.79 2.48
C LEU A 14 -5.20 -7.74 2.81
N CYS A 15 -5.55 -6.72 3.60
CA CYS A 15 -4.60 -5.67 4.00
C CYS A 15 -3.50 -6.24 4.89
N GLU A 16 -3.83 -7.15 5.82
CA GLU A 16 -2.82 -7.84 6.64
C GLU A 16 -1.84 -8.64 5.78
N GLN A 17 -2.33 -9.32 4.75
CA GLN A 17 -1.47 -10.07 3.82
C GLN A 17 -0.54 -9.12 3.05
N ALA A 18 -1.07 -8.04 2.48
CA ALA A 18 -0.27 -7.03 1.79
C ALA A 18 0.80 -6.41 2.70
N GLN A 19 0.42 -6.00 3.91
CA GLN A 19 1.35 -5.43 4.88
C GLN A 19 2.44 -6.44 5.26
N SER A 20 2.11 -7.71 5.44
CA SER A 20 3.10 -8.76 5.73
C SER A 20 4.09 -8.98 4.58
N LEU A 21 3.73 -8.67 3.33
CA LEU A 21 4.65 -8.72 2.19
C LEU A 21 5.52 -7.45 2.11
N ILE A 22 4.96 -6.29 2.46
CA ILE A 22 5.62 -4.98 2.34
C ILE A 22 6.60 -4.71 3.48
N THR A 23 6.17 -4.91 4.73
CA THR A 23 6.95 -4.62 5.96
C THR A 23 8.37 -5.23 5.95
N PRO A 24 8.61 -6.49 5.52
CA PRO A 24 9.98 -7.02 5.50
C PRO A 24 10.85 -6.44 4.37
N LEU A 25 10.24 -5.82 3.35
CA LEU A 25 10.92 -5.26 2.19
C LEU A 25 11.19 -3.76 2.33
N LEU A 26 10.43 -3.09 3.19
CA LEU A 26 10.45 -1.64 3.35
C LEU A 26 10.58 -1.30 4.83
N GLY A 27 11.54 -0.46 5.19
CA GLY A 27 11.69 0.00 6.57
C GLY A 27 10.50 0.86 7.02
N ASP A 28 10.22 0.84 8.33
CA ASP A 28 9.11 1.56 8.97
C ASP A 28 9.06 3.07 8.64
N ASP A 29 10.23 3.70 8.44
CA ASP A 29 10.35 5.13 8.09
C ASP A 29 9.87 5.48 6.67
N LEU A 30 9.83 4.48 5.78
CA LEU A 30 9.52 4.68 4.35
C LEU A 30 8.08 4.34 4.00
N LEU A 31 7.35 3.64 4.87
CA LEU A 31 5.98 3.21 4.65
C LEU A 31 5.01 4.01 5.53
N GLN A 32 4.06 4.68 4.91
CA GLN A 32 2.93 5.28 5.60
C GLN A 32 1.68 4.41 5.43
N LEU A 33 1.04 4.07 6.54
CA LEU A 33 -0.26 3.42 6.53
C LEU A 33 -1.36 4.48 6.56
N VAL A 34 -2.28 4.45 5.60
CA VAL A 34 -3.41 5.38 5.52
C VAL A 34 -4.70 4.58 5.53
N ASP A 35 -5.53 4.85 6.53
CA ASP A 35 -6.84 4.26 6.66
C ASP A 35 -7.83 4.98 5.72
N ILE A 36 -8.36 4.27 4.74
CA ILE A 36 -9.27 4.86 3.74
C ILE A 36 -10.58 5.32 4.36
N MET A 37 -10.99 4.79 5.52
CA MET A 37 -12.23 5.19 6.20
C MET A 37 -12.12 6.58 6.84
N SER A 38 -10.92 7.17 6.85
CA SER A 38 -10.70 8.53 7.35
C SER A 38 -11.18 9.61 6.37
N ASP A 39 -11.29 9.31 5.06
CA ASP A 39 -11.65 10.28 4.02
C ASP A 39 -12.62 9.68 2.99
N GLU A 40 -13.78 10.32 2.79
CA GLU A 40 -14.83 9.85 1.87
C GLU A 40 -14.35 9.70 0.40
N GLU A 41 -13.39 10.53 -0.01
CA GLU A 41 -12.75 10.45 -1.33
C GLU A 41 -11.92 9.16 -1.47
N LEU A 42 -11.17 8.78 -0.43
CA LEU A 42 -10.37 7.55 -0.41
C LEU A 42 -11.26 6.31 -0.35
N ILE A 43 -12.38 6.37 0.38
CA ILE A 43 -13.39 5.31 0.36
C ILE A 43 -13.92 5.16 -1.07
N THR A 44 -14.36 6.24 -1.69
CA THR A 44 -14.93 6.20 -3.04
C THR A 44 -13.95 5.62 -4.07
N GLU A 45 -12.66 5.98 -3.96
CA GLU A 45 -11.61 5.57 -4.88
C GLU A 45 -11.11 4.14 -4.63
N TYR A 46 -10.95 3.73 -3.36
CA TYR A 46 -10.23 2.50 -3.00
C TYR A 46 -11.06 1.44 -2.27
N GLN A 47 -12.32 1.69 -1.84
CA GLN A 47 -13.12 0.71 -1.07
C GLN A 47 -13.17 -0.69 -1.69
N THR A 48 -13.13 -0.81 -3.03
CA THR A 48 -13.18 -2.10 -3.75
C THR A 48 -11.81 -2.65 -4.12
N SER A 49 -10.76 -1.85 -3.98
CA SER A 49 -9.42 -2.12 -4.51
C SER A 49 -8.36 -2.20 -3.42
N ILE A 50 -8.69 -1.83 -2.17
CA ILE A 50 -7.79 -2.01 -1.03
C ILE A 50 -7.44 -3.50 -0.84
N PRO A 51 -6.18 -3.83 -0.51
CA PRO A 51 -5.06 -2.92 -0.24
C PRO A 51 -4.40 -2.34 -1.50
N VAL A 52 -4.03 -1.06 -1.45
CA VAL A 52 -3.33 -0.37 -2.56
C VAL A 52 -2.04 0.27 -2.06
N LEU A 53 -0.92 -0.10 -2.68
CA LEU A 53 0.38 0.49 -2.39
C LEU A 53 0.69 1.58 -3.42
N LYS A 54 0.81 2.82 -2.99
CA LYS A 54 1.12 3.98 -3.81
C LYS A 54 2.52 4.47 -3.53
N SER A 55 3.24 4.87 -4.58
CA SER A 55 4.48 5.61 -4.44
C SER A 55 4.22 7.11 -4.32
N ASP A 56 5.10 7.81 -3.61
CA ASP A 56 5.18 9.27 -3.65
C ASP A 56 5.32 9.82 -5.09
N GLN A 57 5.93 9.05 -5.99
CA GLN A 57 6.11 9.43 -7.40
C GLN A 57 4.84 9.28 -8.25
N GLY A 58 3.73 8.80 -7.68
CA GLY A 58 2.45 8.61 -8.36
C GLY A 58 2.06 7.19 -8.79
N PRO A 59 2.95 6.22 -9.10
CA PRO A 59 2.51 4.88 -9.49
C PRO A 59 1.83 4.15 -8.33
N GLN A 60 0.94 3.22 -8.68
CA GLN A 60 0.11 2.47 -7.74
C GLN A 60 0.14 0.99 -8.07
N LEU A 61 0.28 0.16 -7.04
CA LEU A 61 0.22 -1.28 -7.10
C LEU A 61 -1.04 -1.75 -6.38
N PHE A 62 -1.96 -2.31 -7.15
CA PHE A 62 -3.24 -2.82 -6.67
C PHE A 62 -3.13 -4.30 -6.33
N TRP A 63 -3.80 -4.71 -5.26
CA TRP A 63 -3.95 -6.13 -4.95
C TRP A 63 -4.70 -6.87 -6.07
N PRO A 64 -4.39 -8.16 -6.36
CA PRO A 64 -3.39 -9.02 -5.72
C PRO A 64 -1.96 -8.85 -6.25
N PHE A 65 -0.99 -8.79 -5.33
CA PHE A 65 0.43 -8.74 -5.65
C PHE A 65 1.25 -9.67 -4.75
N THR A 66 2.41 -10.09 -5.23
CA THR A 66 3.35 -10.93 -4.49
C THR A 66 4.49 -10.11 -3.89
N ALA A 67 5.28 -10.71 -2.99
CA ALA A 67 6.51 -10.07 -2.51
C ALA A 67 7.48 -9.71 -3.64
N GLN A 68 7.46 -10.43 -4.78
CA GLN A 68 8.29 -10.09 -5.92
C GLN A 68 7.79 -8.84 -6.64
N ASP A 69 6.48 -8.70 -6.82
CA ASP A 69 5.88 -7.50 -7.41
C ASP A 69 6.20 -6.26 -6.55
N VAL A 70 6.08 -6.39 -5.23
CA VAL A 70 6.41 -5.34 -4.27
C VAL A 70 7.89 -4.95 -4.36
N ARG A 71 8.80 -5.94 -4.40
CA ARG A 71 10.24 -5.65 -4.60
C ARG A 71 10.49 -4.91 -5.90
N GLN A 72 9.90 -5.37 -7.00
CA GLN A 72 10.08 -4.73 -8.30
C GLN A 72 9.56 -3.30 -8.28
N PHE A 73 8.39 -3.09 -7.68
CA PHE A 73 7.78 -1.78 -7.50
C PHE A 73 8.70 -0.80 -6.77
N PHE A 74 9.35 -1.27 -5.70
CA PHE A 74 10.34 -0.48 -4.97
C PHE A 74 11.58 -0.13 -5.79
N THR A 75 12.10 -1.06 -6.58
CA THR A 75 13.27 -0.83 -7.44
C THR A 75 12.96 0.06 -8.66
N GLN A 76 11.72 0.07 -9.15
CA GLN A 76 11.32 0.84 -10.33
C GLN A 76 11.07 2.32 -10.04
N THR A 77 10.97 2.69 -8.76
CA THR A 77 10.61 4.03 -8.33
C THR A 77 11.71 4.68 -7.47
N GLU A 78 12.96 4.23 -7.67
CA GLU A 78 14.15 4.79 -7.05
C GLU A 78 14.49 6.19 -7.57
#